data_AF-A0A2V2N5R7-F1
#
_entry.id   AF-A0A2V2N5R7-F1
#
_cell.length_a   1.000
_cell.length_b   1.000
_cell.length_c   1.000
_cell.angle_alpha   90.00
_cell.angle_beta   90.00
_cell.angle_gamma   90.00
#
_symmetry.space_group_name_H-M   'P 1'
#
loop_
_entity.id
_entity.type
_entity.pdbx_description
1 polymer ?
#
loop_
_entity_poly.entity_id
_entity_poly.type
_entity_poly.pdbx_seq_one_letter_code
_entity_poly.pdbx_strand_id
1 'polypeptide(L)'
;MADFVSKGAVKSAERKLTSPIDTIANFLALVQDVIDNNPWGCTSYTSAGKTVAAVVRGSEYYSGKVIYENGEAKTVGQISVKAPTSAAFNTDITTILGTAALGTAMGGTPSHDSSEDSFSCTLKAHSSNGENFNVTFKRDSVTISSYESDSILTGIESWADTVALLA
;
A
#
# COMPACT_ATOMS: atom_id res chain seq x y z
N MET A 1 43.89 6.42 1.13
CA MET A 1 42.67 7.21 1.40
C MET A 1 41.56 6.53 0.62
N ALA A 2 40.50 6.07 1.29
CA ALA A 2 39.38 5.45 0.57
C ALA A 2 38.53 6.58 -0.01
N ASP A 3 38.44 6.64 -1.34
CA ASP A 3 37.60 7.62 -2.04
C ASP A 3 36.18 7.09 -2.21
N PHE A 4 35.21 7.99 -2.15
CA PHE A 4 33.82 7.68 -2.49
C PHE A 4 33.70 7.50 -4.00
N VAL A 5 33.17 6.35 -4.42
CA VAL A 5 32.83 6.10 -5.82
C VAL A 5 31.34 6.38 -6.01
N SER A 6 30.97 7.12 -7.06
CA SER A 6 29.56 7.35 -7.41
C SER A 6 28.87 6.03 -7.75
N LYS A 7 27.70 5.79 -7.16
CA LYS A 7 26.80 4.70 -7.59
C LYS A 7 25.94 5.18 -8.78
N GLY A 8 25.34 4.22 -9.49
CA GLY A 8 24.45 4.50 -10.62
C GLY A 8 23.29 5.43 -10.27
N ALA A 9 22.74 6.11 -11.29
CA ALA A 9 21.58 6.97 -11.14
C ALA A 9 20.30 6.13 -11.11
N VAL A 10 19.72 5.99 -9.91
CA VAL A 10 18.42 5.36 -9.75
C VAL A 10 17.28 6.30 -10.18
N LYS A 11 16.22 5.71 -10.72
CA LYS A 11 15.04 6.36 -11.30
C LYS A 11 13.80 6.11 -10.44
N SER A 12 12.75 6.87 -10.74
CA SER A 12 11.41 6.66 -10.21
C SER A 12 10.36 7.08 -11.25
N ALA A 13 9.24 6.37 -11.27
CA ALA A 13 8.09 6.70 -12.11
C ALA A 13 6.80 6.45 -11.31
N GLU A 14 5.77 7.25 -11.60
CA GLU A 14 4.45 7.13 -10.97
C GLU A 14 3.39 6.93 -12.07
N ARG A 15 2.53 5.95 -11.84
CA ARG A 15 1.29 5.74 -12.57
C ARG A 15 0.13 6.18 -11.68
N LYS A 16 -0.53 7.27 -12.06
CA LYS A 16 -1.78 7.69 -11.41
C LYS A 16 -2.93 6.85 -11.96
N LEU A 17 -3.78 6.37 -11.07
CA LEU A 17 -4.95 5.57 -11.42
C LEU A 17 -6.09 6.48 -11.85
N THR A 18 -6.88 6.03 -12.83
CA THR A 18 -8.06 6.80 -13.27
C THR A 18 -9.19 6.73 -12.24
N SER A 19 -9.27 5.61 -11.52
CA SER A 19 -10.19 5.39 -10.41
C SER A 19 -9.42 4.87 -9.19
N PRO A 20 -9.70 5.36 -7.97
CA PRO A 20 -9.07 4.85 -6.78
C PRO A 20 -9.43 3.37 -6.55
N ILE A 21 -8.50 2.61 -5.98
CA ILE A 21 -8.80 1.28 -5.44
C ILE A 21 -9.87 1.45 -4.36
N ASP A 22 -11.00 0.80 -4.58
CA ASP A 22 -12.27 1.03 -3.90
C ASP A 22 -12.27 0.54 -2.45
N THR A 23 -11.62 -0.60 -2.17
CA THR A 23 -11.65 -1.26 -0.86
C THR A 23 -10.28 -1.75 -0.42
N ILE A 24 -10.08 -1.82 0.89
CA ILE A 24 -8.88 -2.45 1.47
C ILE A 24 -8.75 -3.92 1.06
N ALA A 25 -9.88 -4.61 0.82
CA ALA A 25 -9.87 -6.00 0.36
C ALA A 25 -9.27 -6.13 -1.05
N ASN A 26 -9.73 -5.31 -2.00
CA ASN A 26 -9.18 -5.29 -3.36
C ASN A 26 -7.71 -4.86 -3.38
N PHE A 27 -7.34 -3.88 -2.54
CA PHE A 27 -5.95 -3.48 -2.35
C PHE A 27 -5.06 -4.63 -1.86
N LEU A 28 -5.49 -5.33 -0.81
CA LEU A 28 -4.72 -6.45 -0.25
C LEU A 28 -4.64 -7.63 -1.21
N ALA A 29 -5.71 -7.93 -1.94
CA ALA A 29 -5.75 -8.98 -2.95
C ALA A 29 -4.75 -8.69 -4.07
N LEU A 30 -4.70 -7.45 -4.58
CA LEU A 30 -3.71 -7.02 -5.57
C LEU A 30 -2.28 -7.23 -5.08
N VAL A 31 -1.96 -6.75 -3.88
CA VAL A 31 -0.61 -6.87 -3.33
C VAL A 31 -0.23 -8.35 -3.13
N GLN A 32 -1.17 -9.17 -2.66
CA GLN A 32 -0.94 -10.59 -2.43
C GLN A 32 -0.76 -11.35 -3.76
N ASP A 33 -1.57 -11.05 -4.77
CA ASP A 33 -1.46 -11.62 -6.12
C ASP A 33 -0.07 -11.40 -6.72
N VAL A 34 0.47 -10.20 -6.58
CA VAL A 34 1.83 -9.88 -7.04
C VAL A 34 2.90 -10.73 -6.32
N ILE A 35 2.77 -10.91 -5.01
CA ILE A 35 3.73 -11.70 -4.22
C ILE A 35 3.66 -13.18 -4.63
N ASP A 36 2.46 -13.73 -4.77
CA ASP A 36 2.26 -15.15 -5.00
C ASP A 36 2.57 -15.56 -6.45
N ASN A 37 2.16 -14.73 -7.42
CA ASN A 37 2.31 -15.03 -8.84
C ASN A 37 3.58 -14.44 -9.46
N ASN A 38 4.25 -13.51 -8.77
CA ASN A 38 5.48 -12.86 -9.22
C ASN A 38 5.46 -12.50 -10.73
N PRO A 39 4.49 -11.68 -11.17
CA PRO A 39 4.28 -11.39 -12.59
C PRO A 39 5.47 -10.66 -13.24
N TRP A 40 6.38 -10.13 -12.43
CA TRP A 40 7.55 -9.36 -12.87
C TRP A 40 8.77 -10.24 -13.15
N GLY A 41 8.69 -11.55 -12.94
CA GLY A 41 9.81 -12.46 -13.14
C GLY A 41 11.01 -12.21 -12.22
N CYS A 42 10.74 -11.66 -11.03
CA CYS A 42 11.78 -11.41 -10.02
C CYS A 42 12.39 -12.72 -9.52
N THR A 43 13.61 -12.66 -9.00
CA THR A 43 14.34 -13.85 -8.54
C THR A 43 14.74 -13.73 -7.08
N SER A 44 14.71 -14.84 -6.34
CA SER A 44 15.24 -14.86 -4.97
C SER A 44 16.74 -14.62 -4.97
N TYR A 45 17.26 -14.01 -3.90
CA TYR A 45 18.69 -13.73 -3.75
C TYR A 45 19.17 -14.08 -2.35
N THR A 46 20.49 -14.15 -2.16
CA THR A 46 21.08 -14.39 -0.83
C THR A 46 21.61 -13.08 -0.26
N SER A 47 21.18 -12.74 0.96
CA SER A 47 21.66 -11.58 1.71
C SER A 47 22.02 -12.01 3.12
N ALA A 48 23.24 -11.69 3.57
CA ALA A 48 23.76 -12.06 4.89
C ALA A 48 23.58 -13.57 5.21
N GLY A 49 23.81 -14.44 4.22
CA GLY A 49 23.68 -15.90 4.35
C GLY A 49 22.24 -16.42 4.43
N LYS A 50 21.22 -15.58 4.22
CA LYS A 50 19.82 -15.97 4.18
C LYS A 50 19.24 -15.77 2.78
N THR A 51 18.43 -16.72 2.33
CA THR A 51 17.62 -16.58 1.11
C THR A 51 16.49 -15.59 1.37
N VAL A 52 16.44 -14.54 0.55
CA VAL A 52 15.35 -13.56 0.48
C VAL A 52 14.51 -13.90 -0.74
N ALA A 53 13.18 -13.89 -0.58
CA ALA A 53 12.26 -14.17 -1.68
C ALA A 53 12.34 -13.08 -2.77
N ALA A 54 11.86 -13.42 -3.96
CA ALA A 54 11.92 -12.56 -5.14
C ALA A 54 11.18 -11.23 -4.97
N VAL A 55 9.99 -11.29 -4.35
CA VAL A 55 9.17 -10.13 -4.01
C VAL A 55 8.75 -10.29 -2.55
N VAL A 56 8.99 -9.27 -1.75
CA VAL A 56 8.63 -9.27 -0.32
C VAL A 56 7.88 -8.00 0.06
N ARG A 57 6.97 -8.15 1.00
CA ARG A 57 6.25 -7.04 1.61
C ARG A 57 7.23 -6.19 2.44
N GLY A 58 7.19 -4.88 2.21
CA GLY A 58 8.02 -3.88 2.86
C GLY A 58 7.21 -3.08 3.89
N SER A 59 7.31 -1.75 3.84
CA SER A 59 6.54 -0.86 4.70
C SER A 59 5.08 -0.77 4.25
N GLU A 60 4.18 -0.72 5.22
CA GLU A 60 2.74 -0.57 5.01
C GLU A 60 2.16 0.50 5.93
N TYR A 61 1.11 1.18 5.46
CA TYR A 61 0.38 2.20 6.20
C TYR A 61 -1.09 2.15 5.81
N TYR A 62 -1.96 2.17 6.82
CA TYR A 62 -3.41 2.16 6.67
C TYR A 62 -3.99 3.28 7.52
N SER A 63 -4.88 4.08 6.96
CA SER A 63 -5.58 5.13 7.71
C SER A 63 -7.01 5.29 7.26
N GLY A 64 -7.84 5.77 8.18
CA GLY A 64 -9.27 5.99 7.96
C GLY A 64 -9.86 6.81 9.09
N LYS A 65 -11.18 6.95 9.11
CA LYS A 65 -11.88 7.69 10.17
C LYS A 65 -13.23 7.06 10.51
N VAL A 66 -13.56 7.11 11.79
CA VAL A 66 -14.93 6.88 12.27
C VAL A 66 -15.55 8.25 12.50
N ILE A 67 -16.68 8.52 11.85
CA ILE A 67 -17.48 9.72 12.06
C ILE A 67 -18.64 9.41 12.99
N TYR A 68 -19.08 10.41 13.75
CA TYR A 68 -20.23 10.31 14.63
C TYR A 68 -21.30 11.26 14.11
N GLU A 69 -22.49 10.73 13.83
CA GLU A 69 -23.60 11.51 13.27
C GLU A 69 -24.77 11.62 14.24
N ASN A 70 -25.39 12.80 14.30
CA ASN A 70 -26.61 12.99 15.08
C ASN A 70 -27.86 12.51 14.31
N GLY A 71 -29.05 12.66 14.92
CA GLY A 71 -30.31 12.26 14.28
C GLY A 71 -30.70 13.04 13.01
N GLU A 72 -29.97 14.11 12.66
CA GLU A 72 -30.12 14.88 11.43
C GLU A 72 -29.07 14.50 10.36
N ALA A 73 -28.30 13.42 10.57
CA ALA A 73 -27.17 13.01 9.73
C ALA A 73 -26.06 14.08 9.61
N LYS A 74 -25.91 14.92 10.64
CA LYS A 74 -24.77 15.87 10.73
C LYS A 74 -23.65 15.22 11.52
N THR A 75 -22.43 15.29 10.98
CA THR A 75 -21.22 14.91 11.71
C THR A 75 -21.02 15.82 12.93
N VAL A 76 -21.04 15.22 14.12
CA VAL A 76 -20.85 15.89 15.43
C VAL A 76 -19.51 15.55 16.07
N GLY A 77 -18.83 14.52 15.58
CA GLY A 77 -17.50 14.11 16.04
C GLY A 77 -16.80 13.20 15.04
N GLN A 78 -15.50 13.02 15.22
CA GLN A 78 -14.71 12.09 14.40
C GLN A 78 -13.49 11.58 15.18
N ILE A 79 -13.04 10.36 14.83
CA ILE A 79 -11.80 9.76 15.30
C ILE A 79 -11.02 9.28 14.07
N SER A 80 -9.78 9.74 13.92
CA SER A 80 -8.87 9.26 12.87
C SER A 80 -8.05 8.09 13.36
N VAL A 81 -7.92 7.05 12.53
CA VAL A 81 -7.14 5.84 12.81
C VAL A 81 -5.94 5.79 11.87
N LYS A 82 -4.78 5.41 12.40
CA LYS A 82 -3.57 5.11 11.64
C LYS A 82 -2.97 3.82 12.18
N ALA A 83 -2.76 2.85 11.31
CA ALA A 83 -2.28 1.53 11.69
C ALA A 83 -1.15 1.05 10.78
N PRO A 84 -0.18 0.30 11.32
CA PRO A 84 0.94 -0.23 10.56
C PRO A 84 0.59 -1.49 9.76
N THR A 85 -0.58 -2.10 10.01
CA THR A 85 -1.07 -3.30 9.31
C THR A 85 -2.57 -3.20 9.07
N SER A 86 -3.07 -3.88 8.05
CA SER A 86 -4.52 -3.95 7.77
C SER A 86 -5.30 -4.64 8.88
N ALA A 87 -4.70 -5.65 9.54
CA ALA A 87 -5.31 -6.34 10.67
C ALA A 87 -5.50 -5.41 11.88
N ALA A 88 -4.48 -4.61 12.20
CA ALA A 88 -4.58 -3.59 13.25
C ALA A 88 -5.63 -2.54 12.87
N PHE A 89 -5.62 -2.05 11.63
CA PHE A 89 -6.61 -1.08 11.14
C PHE A 89 -8.05 -1.57 11.34
N ASN A 90 -8.35 -2.79 10.87
CA ASN A 90 -9.69 -3.37 10.99
C ASN A 90 -10.10 -3.58 12.46
N THR A 91 -9.15 -3.99 13.32
CA THR A 91 -9.39 -4.15 14.75
C THR A 91 -9.71 -2.81 15.41
N ASP A 92 -8.93 -1.77 15.10
CA ASP A 92 -9.10 -0.43 15.67
C ASP A 92 -10.45 0.17 15.25
N ILE A 93 -10.79 0.12 13.95
CA ILE A 93 -12.10 0.58 13.45
C ILE A 93 -13.24 -0.16 14.15
N THR A 94 -13.19 -1.49 14.20
CA THR A 94 -14.25 -2.30 14.84
C THR A 94 -14.38 -1.97 16.33
N THR A 95 -13.26 -1.75 17.02
CA THR A 95 -13.24 -1.40 18.44
C THR A 95 -13.89 -0.04 18.69
N ILE A 96 -13.55 0.96 17.87
CA ILE A 96 -14.11 2.31 17.99
C ILE A 96 -15.62 2.29 17.71
N LEU A 97 -16.06 1.61 16.64
CA LEU A 97 -17.48 1.46 16.28
C LEU A 97 -18.29 0.79 17.41
N GLY A 98 -17.71 -0.21 18.08
CA GLY A 98 -18.36 -0.94 19.17
C GLY A 98 -18.38 -0.22 20.52
N THR A 99 -17.65 0.88 20.68
CA THR A 99 -17.49 1.55 21.98
C THR A 99 -18.61 2.56 22.24
N ALA A 100 -19.66 2.13 22.96
CA ALA A 100 -20.84 2.95 23.27
C ALA A 100 -20.50 4.27 24.02
N ALA A 101 -19.52 4.24 24.92
CA ALA A 101 -19.08 5.42 25.67
C ALA A 101 -18.59 6.57 24.75
N LEU A 102 -17.95 6.24 23.62
CA LEU A 102 -17.54 7.25 22.63
C LEU A 102 -18.77 7.85 21.94
N GLY A 103 -19.78 7.04 21.61
CA GLY A 103 -21.04 7.54 21.04
C GLY A 103 -21.75 8.54 21.97
N THR A 104 -21.85 8.23 23.27
CA THR A 104 -22.41 9.15 24.27
C THR A 104 -21.58 10.43 24.40
N ALA A 105 -20.25 10.32 24.43
CA ALA A 105 -19.37 11.49 24.56
C ALA A 105 -19.40 12.39 23.32
N MET A 106 -19.50 11.82 22.12
CA MET A 106 -19.56 12.55 20.85
C MET A 106 -20.98 13.06 20.53
N GLY A 107 -22.02 12.53 21.17
CA GLY A 107 -23.41 12.91 20.93
C GLY A 107 -23.98 12.37 19.61
N GLY A 108 -23.46 11.24 19.11
CA GLY A 108 -23.84 10.68 17.81
C GLY A 108 -23.61 9.18 17.69
N THR A 109 -24.10 8.61 16.59
CA THR A 109 -23.91 7.19 16.22
C THR A 109 -22.64 7.06 15.38
N PRO A 110 -21.73 6.14 15.72
CA PRO A 110 -20.50 5.94 14.95
C PRO A 110 -20.76 5.23 13.61
N SER A 111 -20.08 5.66 12.55
CA SER A 111 -19.99 4.99 11.26
C SER A 111 -18.57 5.12 10.68
N HIS A 112 -18.09 4.09 9.97
CA HIS A 112 -16.79 4.15 9.30
C HIS A 112 -16.97 4.80 7.93
N ASP A 113 -16.31 5.95 7.73
CA ASP A 113 -16.26 6.59 6.42
C ASP A 113 -15.11 5.99 5.60
N SER A 114 -15.38 4.84 5.00
CA SER A 114 -14.41 4.10 4.18
C SER A 114 -14.07 4.79 2.85
N SER A 115 -14.83 5.80 2.44
CA SER A 115 -14.60 6.53 1.18
C SER A 115 -13.29 7.34 1.20
N GLU A 116 -12.85 7.69 2.41
CA GLU A 116 -11.67 8.47 2.74
C GLU A 116 -10.52 7.63 3.30
N ASP A 117 -10.65 6.30 3.25
CA ASP A 117 -9.57 5.43 3.66
C ASP A 117 -8.35 5.59 2.72
N SER A 118 -7.17 5.47 3.30
CA SER A 118 -5.90 5.48 2.57
C SER A 118 -5.10 4.23 2.91
N PHE A 119 -4.58 3.60 1.86
CA PHE A 119 -3.79 2.38 1.94
C PHE A 119 -2.48 2.61 1.20
N SER A 120 -1.38 2.15 1.78
CA SER A 120 -0.06 2.16 1.14
C SER A 120 0.68 0.88 1.50
N CYS A 121 1.26 0.22 0.49
CA CYS A 121 2.12 -0.95 0.68
C CYS A 121 3.27 -0.87 -0.31
N THR A 122 4.49 -0.96 0.20
CA THR A 122 5.70 -1.04 -0.63
C THR A 122 6.14 -2.49 -0.74
N LEU A 123 6.20 -3.01 -1.96
CA LEU A 123 6.87 -4.27 -2.26
C LEU A 123 8.34 -3.98 -2.60
N LYS A 124 9.23 -4.79 -2.03
CA LYS A 124 10.64 -4.82 -2.40
C LYS A 124 10.86 -6.01 -3.31
N ALA A 125 11.43 -5.77 -4.48
CA ALA A 125 11.60 -6.77 -5.51
C ALA A 125 13.06 -6.84 -5.95
N HIS A 126 13.52 -8.05 -6.24
CA HIS A 126 14.85 -8.31 -6.80
C HIS A 126 14.68 -8.81 -8.24
N SER A 127 15.03 -7.95 -9.18
CA SER A 127 14.94 -8.24 -10.61
C SER A 127 15.91 -9.36 -11.01
N SER A 128 15.58 -10.08 -12.09
CA SER A 128 16.43 -11.14 -12.64
C SER A 128 17.80 -10.64 -13.10
N ASN A 129 17.96 -9.33 -13.32
CA ASN A 129 19.25 -8.69 -13.65
C ASN A 129 20.13 -8.39 -12.41
N GLY A 130 19.67 -8.74 -11.19
CA GLY A 130 20.38 -8.51 -9.92
C GLY A 130 20.06 -7.18 -9.24
N GLU A 131 19.17 -6.37 -9.82
CA GLU A 131 18.82 -5.04 -9.32
C GLU A 131 17.68 -5.11 -8.29
N ASN A 132 17.77 -4.28 -7.24
CA ASN A 132 16.69 -4.12 -6.28
C ASN A 132 15.87 -2.88 -6.59
N PHE A 133 14.55 -3.03 -6.69
CA PHE A 133 13.63 -1.92 -6.89
C PHE A 133 12.44 -2.04 -5.94
N ASN A 134 11.69 -0.95 -5.80
CA ASN A 134 10.49 -0.90 -4.97
C ASN A 134 9.27 -0.57 -5.83
N VAL A 135 8.15 -1.21 -5.55
CA VAL A 135 6.84 -0.86 -6.09
C VAL A 135 5.91 -0.51 -4.94
N THR A 136 5.53 0.75 -4.83
CA THR A 136 4.61 1.25 -3.83
C THR A 136 3.22 1.35 -4.43
N PHE A 137 2.29 0.53 -3.93
CA PHE A 137 0.87 0.65 -4.21
C PHE A 137 0.26 1.62 -3.21
N LYS A 138 -0.49 2.59 -3.73
CA LYS A 138 -1.39 3.45 -2.98
C LYS A 138 -2.81 3.28 -3.51
N ARG A 139 -3.77 3.92 -2.85
CA ARG A 139 -5.16 3.93 -3.30
C ARG A 139 -5.33 4.54 -4.69
N ASP A 140 -4.55 5.55 -5.03
CA ASP A 140 -4.70 6.40 -6.22
C ASP A 140 -3.49 6.34 -7.18
N SER A 141 -2.41 5.67 -6.79
CA SER A 141 -1.24 5.54 -7.65
C SER A 141 -0.42 4.27 -7.39
N VAL A 142 0.38 3.91 -8.39
CA VAL A 142 1.46 2.93 -8.27
C VAL A 142 2.77 3.64 -8.59
N THR A 143 3.73 3.59 -7.68
CA THR A 143 5.04 4.21 -7.85
C THR A 143 6.12 3.15 -7.91
N ILE A 144 6.93 3.15 -8.96
CA ILE A 144 8.18 2.39 -9.03
C ILE A 144 9.35 3.30 -8.66
N SER A 145 10.29 2.80 -7.88
CA SER A 145 11.48 3.56 -7.47
C SER A 145 12.70 2.68 -7.29
N SER A 146 13.86 3.34 -7.24
CA SER A 146 15.17 2.71 -7.04
C SER A 146 15.64 1.85 -8.21
N TYR A 147 14.99 1.94 -9.38
CA TYR A 147 15.37 1.16 -10.55
C TYR A 147 16.37 1.90 -11.45
N GLU A 148 17.26 1.21 -12.14
CA GLU A 148 18.20 1.75 -13.12
C GLU A 148 17.83 1.29 -14.53
N SER A 149 17.50 0.00 -14.69
CA SER A 149 17.16 -0.60 -15.98
C SER A 149 15.75 -0.23 -16.45
N ASP A 150 15.64 0.33 -17.66
CA ASP A 150 14.33 0.65 -18.26
C ASP A 150 13.48 -0.59 -18.54
N SER A 151 14.12 -1.77 -18.68
CA SER A 151 13.41 -3.04 -18.83
C SER A 151 12.51 -3.37 -17.64
N ILE A 152 12.88 -2.92 -16.43
CA ILE A 152 12.06 -3.09 -15.22
C ILE A 152 10.81 -2.22 -15.34
N LEU A 153 10.96 -0.94 -15.70
CA LEU A 153 9.81 -0.05 -15.90
C LEU A 153 8.86 -0.62 -16.95
N THR A 154 9.37 -0.99 -18.13
CA THR A 154 8.56 -1.55 -19.21
C THR A 154 7.83 -2.83 -18.79
N GLY A 155 8.48 -3.70 -18.00
CA GLY A 155 7.86 -4.91 -17.46
C GLY A 155 6.72 -4.61 -16.49
N ILE A 156 6.92 -3.65 -15.58
CA ILE A 156 5.88 -3.20 -14.65
C ILE A 156 4.71 -2.53 -15.39
N GLU A 157 4.98 -1.68 -16.39
CA GLU A 157 3.95 -1.05 -17.20
C GLU A 157 3.12 -2.07 -17.96
N SER A 158 3.78 -3.02 -18.64
CA SER A 158 3.12 -4.08 -19.39
C SER A 158 2.25 -4.96 -18.50
N TRP A 159 2.71 -5.29 -17.29
CA TRP A 159 1.89 -6.00 -16.31
C TRP A 159 0.72 -5.16 -15.83
N ALA A 160 0.96 -3.91 -15.43
CA ALA A 160 -0.08 -3.03 -14.90
C ALA A 160 -1.21 -2.77 -15.92
N ASP A 161 -0.90 -2.75 -17.22
CA ASP A 161 -1.90 -2.65 -18.29
C ASP A 161 -2.83 -3.87 -18.37
N THR A 162 -2.42 -5.03 -17.84
CA THR A 162 -3.26 -6.23 -17.76
C THR A 162 -4.15 -6.27 -16.52
N VAL A 163 -3.89 -5.42 -15.53
CA VAL A 163 -4.61 -5.40 -14.26
C VAL A 163 -5.68 -4.32 -14.31
N ALA A 164 -6.95 -4.74 -14.45
CA ALA A 164 -8.09 -3.82 -14.56
C ALA A 164 -8.19 -2.81 -13.40
N LEU A 165 -7.76 -3.20 -12.19
CA LEU A 165 -7.75 -2.34 -11.00
C LEU A 165 -6.72 -1.18 -11.10
N LEU A 166 -5.74 -1.28 -12.01
CA LEU A 166 -4.66 -0.31 -12.20
C LEU A 166 -4.83 0.55 -13.47
N ALA A 167 -6.01 0.48 -14.11
CA ALA A 167 -6.33 1.18 -15.35
C ALA A 167 -6.41 2.71 -15.19
#